data_AF-A0A7J8EGP1-F1
#
_entry.id   AF-A0A7J8EGP1-F1
#
_cell.length_a   1.000
_cell.length_b   1.000
_cell.length_c   1.000
_cell.angle_alpha   90.00
_cell.angle_beta   90.00
_cell.angle_gamma   90.00
#
_symmetry.space_group_name_H-M   'P 1'
#
loop_
_entity.id
_entity.type
_entity.pdbx_description
1 polymer ?
#
loop_
_entity_poly.entity_id
_entity_poly.type
_entity_poly.pdbx_seq_one_letter_code
_entity_poly.pdbx_strand_id
1 'polypeptide(L)'
;MPAAGRLGSGAALWLLLAARTVAAIDPISVSVALGAASVLTGLVTYTDLYCRFAECCPKKQRLNETALKLELEEKLFGQHLATEVILKALTGFTNNNNPRKPLTLSLHGWAGTGKNFVSQIVAENLHAKGLKSNFVHLFVSTLHFPHEQQTKLYQVGLGPVTAVDSGQRECLCKLRVHI
;
A
#
# COMPACT_ATOMS: atom_id res chain seq x y z
N MET A 1 56.64 -19.19 13.32
CA MET A 1 56.18 -19.29 14.73
C MET A 1 54.70 -18.93 14.75
N PRO A 2 53.74 -19.85 14.97
CA PRO A 2 52.35 -19.46 15.20
C PRO A 2 52.12 -19.22 16.70
N ALA A 3 51.48 -18.09 17.02
CA ALA A 3 51.13 -17.70 18.37
C ALA A 3 49.89 -18.49 18.85
N ALA A 4 50.06 -19.28 19.91
CA ALA A 4 48.97 -19.97 20.59
C ALA A 4 48.18 -18.97 21.44
N GLY A 5 47.00 -18.57 20.97
CA GLY A 5 46.06 -17.76 21.74
C GLY A 5 45.54 -18.52 22.96
N ARG A 6 45.75 -17.98 24.16
CA ARG A 6 45.17 -18.51 25.41
C ARG A 6 43.65 -18.34 25.39
N LEU A 7 42.92 -19.42 25.14
CA LEU A 7 41.46 -19.48 25.25
C LEU A 7 41.07 -19.33 26.73
N GLY A 8 40.43 -18.21 27.08
CA GLY A 8 40.02 -17.92 28.46
C GLY A 8 39.08 -19.00 29.01
N SER A 9 39.26 -19.37 30.29
CA SER A 9 38.52 -20.45 30.96
C SER A 9 37.00 -20.33 30.86
N GLY A 10 36.45 -19.11 30.74
CA GLY A 10 35.03 -18.87 30.53
C GLY A 10 34.54 -19.24 29.13
N ALA A 11 35.36 -19.04 28.09
CA ALA A 11 35.03 -19.43 26.72
C ALA A 11 35.07 -20.96 26.55
N ALA A 12 36.04 -21.62 27.19
CA ALA A 12 36.12 -23.07 27.22
C ALA A 12 34.92 -23.70 27.95
N LEU A 13 34.50 -23.13 29.09
CA LEU A 13 33.33 -23.61 29.83
C LEU A 13 32.02 -23.43 29.03
N TRP A 14 31.87 -22.30 28.34
CA TRP A 14 30.75 -22.04 27.44
C TRP A 14 30.70 -23.02 26.25
N LEU A 15 31.85 -23.29 25.63
CA LEU A 15 31.98 -24.28 24.56
C LEU A 15 31.64 -25.69 25.04
N LEU A 16 32.07 -26.08 26.24
CA LEU A 16 31.77 -27.39 26.83
C LEU A 16 30.29 -27.54 27.23
N LEU A 17 29.67 -26.47 27.75
CA LEU A 17 28.22 -26.43 28.03
C LEU A 17 27.42 -26.52 26.73
N ALA A 18 27.81 -25.78 25.68
CA ALA A 18 27.18 -25.84 24.37
C ALA A 18 27.31 -27.23 23.72
N ALA A 19 28.50 -27.85 23.81
CA ALA A 19 28.73 -29.20 23.30
C ALA A 19 27.87 -30.26 24.01
N ARG A 20 27.68 -30.11 25.33
CA ARG A 20 26.76 -30.97 26.11
C ARG A 20 25.30 -30.79 25.72
N THR A 21 24.88 -29.56 25.41
CA THR A 21 23.50 -29.31 24.97
C THR A 21 23.22 -29.85 23.56
N VAL A 22 24.20 -29.84 22.66
CA VAL A 22 24.05 -30.39 21.29
C VAL A 22 23.90 -31.91 21.30
N ALA A 23 24.55 -32.61 22.24
CA ALA A 23 24.46 -34.06 22.36
C ALA A 23 23.11 -34.58 22.88
N ALA A 24 22.26 -33.70 23.42
CA ALA A 24 20.95 -34.07 23.98
C ALA A 24 19.78 -33.84 23.00
N ILE A 25 20.04 -33.35 21.79
CA ILE A 25 18.98 -33.04 20.82
C ILE A 25 18.95 -34.13 19.75
N ASP A 26 17.81 -34.82 19.65
CA ASP A 26 17.63 -35.85 18.64
C ASP A 26 17.68 -35.24 17.22
N PRO A 27 18.36 -35.90 16.26
CA PRO A 27 18.52 -35.40 14.89
C PRO A 27 17.18 -35.17 14.18
N ILE A 28 16.14 -35.91 14.56
CA ILE A 28 14.77 -35.76 14.06
C ILE A 28 14.16 -34.43 14.56
N SER A 29 14.38 -34.06 15.81
CA SER A 29 13.87 -32.80 16.37
C SER A 29 14.55 -31.59 15.72
N VAL A 30 15.87 -31.63 15.53
CA VAL A 30 16.63 -30.56 14.86
C VAL A 30 16.17 -30.36 13.42
N SER A 31 16.01 -31.45 12.66
CA SER A 31 15.60 -31.39 11.25
C SER A 31 14.17 -30.87 11.08
N VAL A 32 13.23 -31.28 11.94
CA VAL A 32 11.86 -30.75 11.94
C VAL A 32 11.85 -29.26 12.31
N ALA A 33 12.64 -28.84 13.31
CA ALA A 33 12.71 -27.44 13.71
C ALA A 33 13.27 -26.54 12.59
N LEU A 34 14.35 -26.95 11.94
CA LEU A 34 14.94 -26.20 10.81
C LEU A 34 14.03 -26.22 9.57
N GLY A 35 13.36 -27.34 9.30
CA GLY A 35 12.38 -27.46 8.23
C GLY A 35 11.16 -26.56 8.44
N ALA A 36 10.60 -26.53 9.65
CA ALA A 36 9.48 -25.65 9.99
C ALA A 36 9.89 -24.17 9.94
N ALA A 37 11.07 -23.83 10.48
CA ALA A 37 11.57 -22.46 10.47
C ALA A 37 11.81 -21.95 9.04
N SER A 38 12.39 -22.76 8.15
CA SER A 38 12.66 -22.36 6.76
C SER A 38 11.39 -22.14 5.95
N VAL A 39 10.34 -22.95 6.12
CA VAL A 39 9.04 -22.76 5.45
C VAL A 39 8.35 -21.47 5.94
N LEU A 40 8.31 -21.25 7.26
CA LEU A 40 7.70 -20.04 7.84
C LEU A 40 8.46 -18.77 7.43
N THR A 41 9.79 -18.81 7.53
CA THR A 41 10.64 -17.67 7.14
C THR A 41 10.56 -17.43 5.65
N GLY A 42 10.53 -18.49 4.83
CA GLY A 42 10.38 -18.41 3.38
C GLY A 42 9.07 -17.77 2.95
N LEU A 43 7.94 -18.10 3.59
CA LEU A 43 6.64 -17.52 3.26
C LEU A 43 6.56 -16.03 3.65
N VAL A 44 7.05 -15.68 4.84
CA VAL A 44 7.05 -14.28 5.32
C VAL A 44 8.00 -13.43 4.49
N THR A 45 9.23 -13.91 4.25
CA THR A 45 10.22 -13.21 3.43
C THR A 45 9.78 -13.11 1.96
N TYR A 46 9.11 -14.12 1.41
CA TYR A 46 8.57 -14.05 0.06
C TYR A 46 7.57 -12.91 -0.08
N THR A 47 6.64 -12.77 0.86
CA THR A 47 5.68 -11.65 0.81
C THR A 47 6.36 -10.29 0.97
N ASP A 48 7.31 -10.16 1.88
CA ASP A 48 8.03 -8.90 2.11
C ASP A 48 8.88 -8.49 0.90
N LEU A 49 9.66 -9.43 0.34
CA LEU A 49 10.44 -9.21 -0.87
C LEU A 49 9.54 -8.91 -2.07
N TYR A 50 8.43 -9.63 -2.22
CA TYR A 50 7.45 -9.34 -3.27
C TYR A 50 6.90 -7.93 -3.13
N CYS A 51 6.57 -7.48 -1.92
CA CYS A 51 6.09 -6.12 -1.66
C CYS A 51 7.16 -5.04 -1.78
N ARG A 52 8.44 -5.41 -1.81
CA ARG A 52 9.56 -4.52 -2.11
C ARG A 52 9.72 -4.26 -3.60
N PHE A 53 9.43 -5.26 -4.45
CA PHE A 53 9.53 -5.16 -5.90
C PHE A 53 8.19 -4.80 -6.58
N ALA A 54 7.07 -5.24 -6.01
CA ALA A 54 5.72 -4.96 -6.46
C ALA A 54 4.96 -4.14 -5.41
N GLU A 55 4.03 -3.30 -5.84
CA GLU A 55 3.24 -2.50 -4.90
C GLU A 55 2.19 -3.37 -4.20
N CYS A 56 2.41 -3.65 -2.92
CA CYS A 56 1.45 -4.36 -2.10
C CYS A 56 0.53 -3.40 -1.35
N CYS A 57 -0.72 -3.82 -1.18
CA CYS A 57 -1.64 -3.14 -0.29
C CYS A 57 -1.38 -3.55 1.17
N PRO A 58 -1.09 -2.61 2.09
CA PRO A 58 -1.16 -2.92 3.51
C PRO A 58 -2.61 -3.22 3.88
N LYS A 59 -2.84 -4.25 4.72
CA LYS A 59 -4.19 -4.54 5.24
C LYS A 59 -4.70 -3.31 5.99
N LYS A 60 -5.69 -2.64 5.40
CA LYS A 60 -6.42 -1.50 5.95
C LYS A 60 -5.55 -0.26 6.17
N GLN A 61 -5.30 0.48 5.10
CA GLN A 61 -4.76 1.84 5.20
C GLN A 61 -5.83 2.75 5.82
N ARG A 62 -5.63 3.12 7.09
CA ARG A 62 -6.46 4.14 7.73
C ARG A 62 -6.08 5.50 7.16
N LEU A 63 -7.05 6.16 6.54
CA LEU A 63 -6.92 7.56 6.13
C LEU A 63 -6.64 8.40 7.37
N ASN A 64 -5.58 9.20 7.35
CA ASN A 64 -5.31 10.14 8.42
C ASN A 64 -6.15 11.40 8.17
N GLU A 65 -7.36 11.43 8.75
CA GLU A 65 -8.34 12.50 8.56
C GLU A 65 -7.75 13.89 8.89
N THR A 66 -6.96 13.98 9.95
CA THR A 66 -6.35 15.23 10.40
C THR A 66 -5.27 15.71 9.42
N ALA A 67 -4.43 14.80 8.93
CA ALA A 67 -3.40 15.14 7.95
C ALA A 67 -4.03 15.58 6.62
N LEU A 68 -5.03 14.85 6.13
CA LEU A 68 -5.77 15.21 4.92
C LEU A 68 -6.46 16.57 5.08
N LYS A 69 -7.07 16.84 6.25
CA LYS A 69 -7.72 18.13 6.51
C LYS A 69 -6.73 19.28 6.40
N LEU A 70 -5.60 19.18 7.11
CA LEU A 70 -4.58 20.21 7.11
C LEU A 70 -4.03 20.45 5.70
N GLU A 71 -3.79 19.37 4.96
CA GLU A 71 -3.25 19.49 3.60
C GLU A 71 -4.26 20.11 2.62
N LEU A 72 -5.54 19.81 2.75
CA LEU A 72 -6.60 20.47 2.00
C LEU A 72 -6.72 21.96 2.39
N GLU A 73 -6.70 22.30 3.69
CA GLU A 73 -6.81 23.69 4.16
C GLU A 73 -5.58 24.54 3.80
N GLU A 74 -4.38 23.98 3.87
CA GLU A 74 -3.12 24.66 3.54
C GLU A 74 -3.00 24.93 2.03
N LYS A 75 -3.46 23.98 1.21
CA LYS A 75 -3.23 24.04 -0.24
C LYS A 75 -4.46 24.46 -1.07
N LEU A 76 -5.69 24.39 -0.54
CA LEU A 76 -6.91 24.85 -1.21
C LEU A 76 -7.44 26.14 -0.60
N PHE A 77 -6.97 27.25 -1.15
CA PHE A 77 -7.40 28.58 -0.74
C PHE A 77 -8.86 28.85 -1.13
N GLY A 78 -9.64 29.38 -0.19
CA GLY A 78 -11.01 29.84 -0.42
C GLY A 78 -12.05 28.74 -0.65
N GLN A 79 -11.70 27.46 -0.51
CA GLN A 79 -12.59 26.32 -0.76
C GLN A 79 -12.87 25.47 0.49
N HIS A 80 -13.33 26.14 1.55
CA HIS A 80 -13.68 25.49 2.82
C HIS A 80 -14.82 24.45 2.65
N LEU A 81 -15.83 24.74 1.82
CA LEU A 81 -16.94 23.82 1.53
C LEU A 81 -16.46 22.54 0.83
N ALA A 82 -15.57 22.66 -0.15
CA ALA A 82 -15.03 21.51 -0.85
C ALA A 82 -14.22 20.63 0.10
N THR A 83 -13.39 21.25 0.94
CA THR A 83 -12.55 20.58 1.93
C THR A 83 -13.39 19.71 2.87
N GLU A 84 -14.48 20.26 3.43
CA GLU A 84 -15.33 19.52 4.36
C GLU A 84 -16.06 18.35 3.68
N VAL A 85 -16.58 18.56 2.46
CA VAL A 85 -17.30 17.53 1.70
C VAL A 85 -16.36 16.38 1.31
N ILE A 86 -15.16 16.71 0.81
CA ILE A 86 -14.14 15.72 0.41
C ILE A 86 -13.70 14.91 1.61
N LEU A 87 -13.40 15.57 2.73
CA LEU A 87 -12.99 14.91 3.97
C LEU A 87 -14.07 13.95 4.46
N LYS A 88 -15.33 14.39 4.53
CA LYS A 88 -16.45 13.54 4.97
C LYS A 88 -16.66 12.34 4.05
N ALA A 89 -16.57 12.54 2.74
CA ALA A 89 -16.78 11.49 1.75
C ALA A 89 -15.68 10.41 1.82
N LEU A 90 -14.41 10.81 1.90
CA LEU A 90 -13.28 9.89 2.02
C LEU A 90 -13.29 9.15 3.35
N THR A 91 -13.49 9.88 4.45
CA THR A 91 -13.59 9.31 5.80
C THR A 91 -14.72 8.29 5.90
N GLY A 92 -15.92 8.64 5.40
CA GLY A 92 -17.07 7.74 5.40
C GLY A 92 -16.84 6.48 4.56
N PHE A 93 -16.13 6.60 3.45
CA PHE A 93 -15.78 5.47 2.60
C PHE A 93 -14.72 4.56 3.26
N THR A 94 -13.64 5.13 3.79
CA THR A 94 -12.55 4.36 4.42
C THR A 94 -12.98 3.71 5.75
N ASN A 95 -13.91 4.33 6.48
CA ASN A 95 -14.43 3.77 7.74
C ASN A 95 -15.44 2.63 7.52
N ASN A 96 -16.01 2.49 6.32
CA ASN A 96 -16.92 1.40 5.97
C ASN A 96 -16.15 0.22 5.35
N ASN A 97 -16.05 -0.90 6.09
CA ASN A 97 -15.35 -2.10 5.60
C ASN A 97 -16.07 -2.82 4.45
N ASN A 98 -17.35 -2.52 4.18
CA ASN A 98 -18.11 -3.16 3.11
C ASN A 98 -18.99 -2.14 2.36
N PRO A 99 -18.38 -1.29 1.52
CA PRO A 99 -19.11 -0.28 0.76
C PRO A 99 -19.92 -0.94 -0.37
N ARG A 100 -21.24 -0.69 -0.40
CA ARG A 100 -22.12 -1.21 -1.46
C ARG A 100 -21.86 -0.60 -2.84
N LYS A 101 -21.14 0.53 -2.90
CA LYS A 101 -20.82 1.29 -4.12
C LYS A 101 -19.42 1.88 -4.00
N PRO A 102 -18.68 2.02 -5.12
CA PRO A 102 -17.41 2.72 -5.14
C PRO A 102 -17.59 4.22 -4.85
N LEU A 103 -16.62 4.83 -4.19
CA LEU A 103 -16.59 6.28 -4.00
C LEU A 103 -16.41 6.99 -5.34
N THR A 104 -17.33 7.88 -5.67
CA THR A 104 -17.27 8.71 -6.89
C THR A 104 -17.34 10.17 -6.48
N LEU A 105 -16.35 10.97 -6.88
CA LEU A 105 -16.30 12.41 -6.62
C LEU A 105 -16.27 13.15 -7.97
N SER A 106 -17.12 14.16 -8.11
CA SER A 106 -17.13 15.05 -9.27
C SER A 106 -16.81 16.46 -8.80
N LEU A 107 -15.71 17.04 -9.31
CA LEU A 107 -15.26 18.37 -8.93
C LEU A 107 -15.61 19.30 -10.08
N HIS A 108 -16.48 20.27 -9.84
CA HIS A 108 -16.87 21.27 -10.83
C HIS A 108 -16.50 22.67 -10.35
N GLY A 109 -16.15 23.56 -11.27
CA GLY A 109 -15.77 24.93 -10.95
C GLY A 109 -14.97 25.58 -12.07
N TRP A 110 -14.52 26.81 -11.84
CA TRP A 110 -13.76 27.58 -12.84
C TRP A 110 -12.36 27.00 -13.07
N ALA A 111 -11.74 27.33 -14.20
CA ALA A 111 -10.36 26.91 -14.46
C ALA A 111 -9.41 27.57 -13.44
N GLY A 112 -8.36 26.86 -13.03
CA GLY A 112 -7.38 27.39 -12.07
C GLY A 112 -7.81 27.32 -10.60
N THR A 113 -9.01 26.85 -10.26
CA THR A 113 -9.46 26.69 -8.85
C THR A 113 -8.98 25.41 -8.17
N GLY A 114 -7.92 24.77 -8.67
CA GLY A 114 -7.29 23.63 -7.98
C GLY A 114 -8.00 22.27 -8.07
N LYS A 115 -8.97 22.03 -8.98
CA LYS A 115 -9.63 20.71 -9.12
C LYS A 115 -8.67 19.54 -9.35
N ASN A 116 -7.66 19.74 -10.20
CA ASN A 116 -6.60 18.74 -10.44
C ASN A 116 -5.74 18.54 -9.19
N PHE A 117 -5.53 19.63 -8.45
CA PHE A 117 -4.72 19.64 -7.25
C PHE A 117 -5.38 18.87 -6.11
N VAL A 118 -6.71 19.02 -5.94
CA VAL A 118 -7.51 18.18 -5.03
C VAL A 118 -7.29 16.69 -5.34
N SER A 119 -7.38 16.33 -6.62
CA SER A 119 -7.24 14.93 -7.06
C SER A 119 -5.88 14.35 -6.67
N GLN A 120 -4.83 15.17 -6.78
CA GLN A 120 -3.48 14.80 -6.40
C GLN A 120 -3.35 14.63 -4.88
N ILE A 121 -3.82 15.58 -4.07
CA ILE A 121 -3.82 15.49 -2.60
C ILE A 121 -4.52 14.20 -2.15
N VAL A 122 -5.70 13.92 -2.72
CA VAL A 122 -6.49 12.73 -2.36
C VAL A 122 -5.73 11.45 -2.72
N ALA A 123 -5.11 11.38 -3.89
CA ALA A 123 -4.30 10.21 -4.28
C ALA A 123 -3.09 10.01 -3.36
N GLU A 124 -2.39 11.08 -3.00
CA GLU A 124 -1.20 11.06 -2.12
C GLU A 124 -1.55 10.65 -0.68
N ASN A 125 -2.75 11.01 -0.19
CA ASN A 125 -3.22 10.59 1.14
C ASN A 125 -3.76 9.15 1.18
N LEU A 126 -4.29 8.65 0.05
CA LEU A 126 -4.81 7.28 -0.05
C LEU A 126 -3.70 6.25 -0.31
N HIS A 127 -2.70 6.61 -1.12
CA HIS A 127 -1.62 5.72 -1.52
C HIS A 127 -0.27 6.39 -1.28
N ALA A 128 0.67 5.66 -0.66
CA ALA A 128 2.01 6.18 -0.39
C ALA A 128 2.78 6.62 -1.66
N LYS A 129 2.46 6.02 -2.82
CA LYS A 129 3.03 6.41 -4.13
C LYS A 129 2.20 7.47 -4.87
N GLY A 130 1.08 7.94 -4.30
CA GLY A 130 0.19 8.92 -4.89
C GLY A 130 -0.26 8.55 -6.30
N LEU A 131 -0.16 9.51 -7.23
CA LEU A 131 -0.50 9.33 -8.65
C LEU A 131 0.38 8.30 -9.39
N LYS A 132 1.53 7.90 -8.81
CA LYS A 132 2.42 6.87 -9.38
C LYS A 132 2.09 5.47 -8.87
N SER A 133 1.07 5.34 -8.02
CA SER A 133 0.60 4.05 -7.54
C SER A 133 -0.04 3.26 -8.68
N ASN A 134 0.19 1.94 -8.72
CA ASN A 134 -0.48 1.05 -9.65
C ASN A 134 -2.00 0.96 -9.42
N PHE A 135 -2.49 1.45 -8.27
CA PHE A 135 -3.89 1.46 -7.89
C PHE A 135 -4.61 2.77 -8.24
N VAL A 136 -3.85 3.79 -8.65
CA VAL A 136 -4.39 5.12 -9.02
C VAL A 136 -4.24 5.33 -10.51
N HIS A 137 -5.36 5.59 -11.19
CA HIS A 137 -5.37 5.85 -12.62
C HIS A 137 -5.92 7.24 -12.92
N LEU A 138 -5.04 8.13 -13.38
CA LEU A 138 -5.42 9.45 -13.84
C LEU A 138 -5.73 9.40 -15.35
N PHE A 139 -6.95 9.78 -15.72
CA PHE A 139 -7.36 9.93 -17.11
C PHE A 139 -7.58 11.40 -17.43
N VAL A 140 -6.82 11.92 -18.40
CA VAL A 140 -6.97 13.28 -18.92
C VAL A 140 -7.66 13.20 -20.27
N SER A 141 -8.91 13.68 -20.37
CA SER A 141 -9.73 13.52 -21.56
C SER A 141 -9.10 14.11 -22.82
N THR A 142 -8.48 15.28 -22.74
CA THR A 142 -7.84 15.94 -23.88
C THR A 142 -6.62 15.19 -24.42
N LEU A 143 -5.93 14.43 -23.57
CA LEU A 143 -4.73 13.68 -23.95
C LEU A 143 -5.06 12.26 -24.37
N HIS A 144 -5.90 11.58 -23.60
CA HIS A 144 -6.19 10.15 -23.78
C HIS A 144 -7.36 9.90 -24.72
N PHE A 145 -8.26 10.86 -24.87
CA PHE A 145 -9.51 10.73 -25.62
C PHE A 145 -9.77 11.93 -26.55
N PRO A 146 -8.85 12.23 -27.50
CA PRO A 146 -8.98 13.41 -28.37
C PRO A 146 -10.13 13.30 -29.40
N HIS A 147 -10.61 12.09 -29.71
CA HIS A 147 -11.60 11.86 -30.76
C HIS A 147 -12.92 11.32 -30.20
N GLU A 148 -13.98 12.13 -30.26
CA GLU A 148 -15.33 11.78 -29.78
C GLU A 148 -15.90 10.51 -30.47
N GLN A 149 -15.52 10.28 -31.72
CA GLN A 149 -15.98 9.13 -32.52
C GLN A 149 -15.43 7.77 -32.03
N GLN A 150 -14.39 7.78 -31.19
CA GLN A 150 -13.76 6.56 -30.66
C GLN A 150 -14.17 6.25 -29.21
N THR A 151 -15.19 6.91 -28.68
CA THR A 151 -15.72 6.70 -27.32
C THR A 151 -16.02 5.23 -26.99
N LYS A 152 -16.51 4.44 -27.95
CA LYS A 152 -16.75 2.99 -27.77
C LYS A 152 -15.45 2.18 -27.57
N LEU A 153 -14.36 2.55 -28.23
CA LEU A 153 -13.04 1.92 -28.06
C LEU A 153 -12.42 2.29 -26.72
N TYR A 154 -12.60 3.54 -26.29
CA TYR A 154 -12.05 4.03 -25.02
C TYR A 154 -12.71 3.41 -23.78
N GLN A 155 -14.01 3.11 -23.85
CA GLN A 155 -14.71 2.40 -22.77
C GLN A 155 -14.14 1.01 -22.50
N VAL A 156 -13.64 0.32 -23.53
CA VAL A 156 -13.00 -1.00 -23.38
C VAL A 156 -11.67 -0.88 -22.65
N GLY A 157 -10.88 0.16 -22.94
CA GLY A 157 -9.58 0.40 -22.30
C GLY A 157 -9.65 0.90 -20.86
N LEU A 158 -10.74 1.58 -20.47
CA LEU A 158 -10.93 2.11 -19.11
C LEU A 158 -11.20 1.02 -18.05
N GLY A 159 -11.58 -0.18 -18.51
CA GLY A 159 -12.00 -1.31 -17.68
C GLY A 159 -13.28 -1.01 -16.86
N PRO A 160 -13.99 -2.06 -16.39
CA PRO A 160 -15.11 -1.86 -15.50
C PRO A 160 -14.68 -1.12 -14.22
N VAL A 161 -15.53 -0.20 -13.76
CA VAL A 161 -15.38 0.50 -12.46
C VAL A 161 -15.44 -0.51 -11.30
N THR A 162 -15.97 -1.71 -11.57
CA THR A 162 -16.13 -2.85 -10.66
C THR A 162 -15.01 -3.89 -10.79
N ALA A 163 -13.81 -3.54 -11.25
CA ALA A 163 -12.66 -4.43 -11.13
C ALA A 163 -12.23 -4.53 -9.65
N VAL A 164 -13.08 -5.18 -8.87
CA VAL A 164 -12.76 -5.85 -7.62
C VAL A 164 -11.98 -7.08 -8.07
N ASP A 165 -10.65 -6.98 -8.08
CA ASP A 165 -9.82 -8.14 -8.37
C ASP A 165 -9.91 -9.09 -7.18
N SER A 166 -10.71 -10.14 -7.34
CA SER A 166 -11.07 -11.14 -6.32
C SER A 166 -9.88 -11.96 -5.78
N GLY A 167 -8.65 -11.66 -6.18
CA GLY A 167 -7.43 -12.39 -5.81
C GLY A 167 -6.56 -11.75 -4.73
N GLN A 168 -6.65 -10.44 -4.47
CA GLN A 168 -5.72 -9.77 -3.56
C GLN A 168 -6.45 -8.75 -2.67
N ARG A 169 -6.48 -9.04 -1.37
CA ARG A 169 -6.94 -8.19 -0.25
C ARG A 169 -6.93 -6.68 -0.57
N GLU A 170 -8.10 -6.22 -1.02
CA GLU A 170 -8.66 -4.88 -1.21
C GLU A 170 -7.74 -3.67 -0.95
N CYS A 171 -7.10 -3.18 -2.01
CA CYS A 171 -6.71 -1.78 -2.11
C CYS A 171 -7.88 -0.99 -2.71
N LEU A 172 -8.78 -0.55 -1.83
CA LEU A 172 -9.93 0.28 -2.18
C LEU A 172 -9.47 1.72 -2.42
N CYS A 173 -9.23 2.09 -3.68
CA CYS A 173 -9.64 3.40 -4.22
C CYS A 173 -9.36 3.51 -5.72
N LYS A 174 -10.29 3.01 -6.56
CA LYS A 174 -10.38 3.47 -7.95
C LYS A 174 -10.99 4.87 -7.95
N LEU A 175 -10.18 5.87 -7.60
CA LEU A 175 -10.57 7.28 -7.60
C LEU A 175 -10.68 7.75 -9.05
N ARG A 176 -11.90 7.78 -9.59
CA ARG A 176 -12.17 8.41 -10.87
C ARG A 176 -12.56 9.86 -10.61
N VAL A 177 -11.62 10.78 -10.83
CA VAL A 177 -11.94 12.21 -10.80
C VAL A 177 -12.31 12.67 -12.21
N HIS A 178 -13.52 13.20 -12.34
CA HIS A 178 -13.93 13.98 -13.50
C HIS A 178 -13.69 15.47 -13.17
N ILE A 179 -12.85 16.12 -13.97
CA ILE A 179 -12.51 17.56 -13.91
C ILE A 179 -13.38 18.33 -14.89
#